data_AF-A0A7S4UNE3-F1
#
_entry.id   AF-A0A7S4UNE3-F1
#
_cell.length_a   1.000
_cell.length_b   1.000
_cell.length_c   1.000
_cell.angle_alpha   90.00
_cell.angle_beta   90.00
_cell.angle_gamma   90.00
#
_symmetry.space_group_name_H-M   'P 1'
#
loop_
_entity.id
_entity.type
_entity.pdbx_description
1 polymer ?
#
loop_
_entity_poly.entity_id
_entity_poly.type
_entity_poly.pdbx_seq_one_letter_code
_entity_poly.pdbx_strand_id
1 'polypeptide(L)'
;DIILGGPPCNEWSGINARRKGVDSESGSLILQFAKLINKVKKYNQKYHDVNHRTYFFCENVPEVGKVSEIENTFGISAFKVDAKTWGPCFRERAFFFNWEPNTVPEVDSVAKGTSCLKDGWKMPVNATTRGIDEKARTLLASYGRIGDPSTMYKARVKEGVDVASKYAPGADIGAEDLEYNLFETGDRERLMGLPEGYVEKPVIDLFSNIKRALLVATDGTKWCDTVHPRYWGLGLSLGPGRYKINMLRDSYDFVLGIEEKNSGQVFKDYELAWHFLGNGFSVPQVQALLIPLQDVFKKRDYAGYTKEPFYWDSDASFSYLASLN
;
A
#
# COMPACT_ATOMS: atom_id res chain seq x y z
N ASP A 1 5.54 -15.79 17.87
CA ASP A 1 5.66 -14.59 18.72
C ASP A 1 4.73 -13.45 18.37
N ILE A 2 4.79 -12.94 17.14
CA ILE A 2 3.90 -11.88 16.65
C ILE A 2 3.20 -12.32 15.35
N ILE A 3 1.94 -11.94 15.18
CA ILE A 3 1.13 -12.21 13.99
C ILE A 3 0.71 -10.87 13.41
N LEU A 4 1.02 -10.61 12.14
CA LEU A 4 0.71 -9.34 11.47
C LEU A 4 -0.27 -9.58 10.31
N GLY A 5 -1.20 -8.67 10.09
CA GLY A 5 -2.14 -8.76 8.96
C GLY A 5 -2.81 -7.44 8.61
N GLY A 6 -3.20 -7.34 7.34
CA GLY A 6 -4.01 -6.25 6.79
C GLY A 6 -4.97 -6.83 5.75
N PRO A 7 -6.13 -7.36 6.16
CA PRO A 7 -7.11 -7.92 5.23
C PRO A 7 -7.63 -6.87 4.23
N PRO A 8 -8.05 -7.27 3.02
CA PRO A 8 -8.54 -6.32 2.01
C PRO A 8 -9.68 -5.43 2.51
N CYS A 9 -9.57 -4.13 2.27
CA CYS A 9 -10.51 -3.12 2.79
C CYS A 9 -11.68 -2.78 1.84
N ASN A 10 -11.73 -3.35 0.64
CA ASN A 10 -12.66 -2.95 -0.42
C ASN A 10 -14.15 -3.05 -0.01
N GLU A 11 -14.47 -4.04 0.82
CA GLU A 11 -15.82 -4.31 1.31
C GLU A 11 -16.15 -3.57 2.59
N TRP A 12 -15.24 -2.74 3.08
CA TRP A 12 -15.32 -2.02 4.36
C TRP A 12 -15.25 -0.51 4.19
N SER A 13 -14.51 -0.07 3.16
CA SER A 13 -14.30 1.34 2.88
C SER A 13 -15.63 2.06 2.65
N GLY A 14 -15.87 3.15 3.40
CA GLY A 14 -17.02 4.02 3.21
C GLY A 14 -17.08 4.67 1.81
N ILE A 15 -15.97 4.64 1.06
CA ILE A 15 -15.90 5.09 -0.33
C ILE A 15 -16.64 4.13 -1.27
N ASN A 16 -16.75 2.84 -0.92
CA ASN A 16 -17.46 1.85 -1.72
C ASN A 16 -18.97 1.86 -1.35
N ALA A 17 -19.79 2.35 -2.27
CA ALA A 17 -21.25 2.37 -2.12
C ALA A 17 -21.90 0.97 -2.18
N ARG A 18 -21.22 -0.02 -2.78
CA ARG A 18 -21.72 -1.40 -2.96
C ARG A 18 -21.12 -2.39 -1.95
N ARG A 19 -20.48 -1.87 -0.90
CA ARG A 19 -19.80 -2.66 0.12
C ARG A 19 -20.77 -3.63 0.81
N LYS A 20 -20.29 -4.84 1.09
CA LYS A 20 -21.05 -5.88 1.81
C LYS A 20 -20.49 -6.17 3.22
N GLY A 21 -19.41 -5.51 3.63
CA GLY A 21 -18.76 -5.77 4.92
C GLY A 21 -18.33 -7.23 5.07
N VAL A 22 -18.44 -7.76 6.30
CA VAL A 22 -18.17 -9.16 6.66
C VAL A 22 -18.88 -10.19 5.78
N ASP A 23 -20.01 -9.85 5.15
CA ASP A 23 -20.87 -10.80 4.44
C ASP A 23 -20.34 -11.15 3.03
N SER A 24 -19.26 -10.49 2.60
CA SER A 24 -18.54 -10.81 1.36
C SER A 24 -17.40 -11.80 1.60
N GLU A 25 -16.98 -12.50 0.53
CA GLU A 25 -15.81 -13.39 0.58
C GLU A 25 -14.55 -12.64 1.06
N SER A 26 -14.22 -11.51 0.43
CA SER A 26 -13.05 -10.70 0.77
C SER A 26 -13.21 -9.95 2.10
N GLY A 27 -14.42 -9.51 2.44
CA GLY A 27 -14.69 -8.88 3.72
C GLY A 27 -14.52 -9.86 4.89
N SER A 28 -15.06 -11.08 4.78
CA SER A 28 -14.95 -12.09 5.84
C SER A 28 -13.52 -12.43 6.27
N LEU A 29 -12.51 -12.10 5.44
CA LEU A 29 -11.10 -12.37 5.71
C LEU A 29 -10.60 -11.76 7.02
N ILE A 30 -11.16 -10.64 7.51
CA ILE A 30 -10.77 -10.11 8.83
C ILE A 30 -11.18 -11.03 9.98
N LEU A 31 -12.37 -11.63 9.90
CA LEU A 31 -12.86 -12.58 10.90
C LEU A 31 -12.07 -13.88 10.80
N GLN A 32 -11.71 -14.30 9.58
CA GLN A 32 -10.83 -15.46 9.37
C GLN A 32 -9.43 -15.22 9.96
N PHE A 33 -8.87 -14.01 9.81
CA PHE A 33 -7.60 -13.63 10.40
C PHE A 33 -7.65 -13.67 11.94
N ALA A 34 -8.71 -13.13 12.55
CA ALA A 34 -8.92 -13.22 14.00
C ALA A 34 -9.03 -14.69 14.49
N LYS A 35 -9.73 -15.55 13.75
CA LYS A 35 -9.77 -17.00 14.03
C LYS A 35 -8.40 -17.65 13.94
N LEU A 36 -7.58 -17.29 12.95
CA LEU A 36 -6.21 -17.77 12.79
C LEU A 36 -5.32 -17.37 13.98
N ILE A 37 -5.42 -16.13 14.44
CA ILE A 37 -4.72 -15.66 15.64
C ILE A 37 -5.05 -16.54 16.85
N ASN A 38 -6.33 -16.89 17.05
CA ASN A 38 -6.74 -17.74 18.16
C ASN A 38 -6.22 -19.19 18.01
N LYS A 39 -6.14 -19.72 16.78
CA LYS A 39 -5.51 -21.02 16.53
C LYS A 39 -4.02 -21.00 16.88
N VAL A 40 -3.27 -19.98 16.44
CA VAL A 40 -1.84 -19.84 16.74
C VAL A 40 -1.59 -19.65 18.24
N LYS A 41 -2.43 -18.86 18.95
CA LYS A 41 -2.37 -18.70 20.40
C LYS A 41 -2.44 -20.05 21.12
N LYS A 42 -3.47 -20.86 20.81
CA LYS A 42 -3.66 -22.20 21.39
C LYS A 42 -2.49 -23.13 21.09
N TYR A 43 -1.96 -23.08 19.87
CA TYR A 43 -0.78 -23.85 19.48
C TYR A 43 0.43 -23.50 20.36
N ASN A 44 0.76 -22.21 20.48
CA ASN A 44 1.91 -21.78 21.28
C ASN A 44 1.76 -22.13 22.77
N GLN A 45 0.54 -22.02 23.30
CA GLN A 45 0.23 -22.40 24.69
C GLN A 45 0.39 -23.90 24.94
N LYS A 46 0.05 -24.74 23.95
CA LYS A 46 0.12 -26.19 24.07
C LYS A 46 1.56 -26.73 23.98
N TYR A 47 2.37 -26.19 23.07
CA TYR A 47 3.65 -26.81 22.70
C TYR A 47 4.90 -26.04 23.14
N HIS A 48 4.77 -24.79 23.59
CA HIS A 48 5.92 -24.00 24.04
C HIS A 48 5.83 -23.69 25.53
N ASP A 49 4.85 -22.91 25.94
CA ASP A 49 4.62 -22.55 27.34
C ASP A 49 3.15 -22.20 27.50
N VAL A 50 2.49 -22.74 28.53
CA VAL A 50 1.09 -22.42 28.84
C VAL A 50 0.86 -20.91 29.02
N ASN A 51 1.90 -20.19 29.47
CA ASN A 51 1.90 -18.74 29.63
C ASN A 51 2.46 -17.98 28.42
N HIS A 52 2.72 -18.67 27.29
CA HIS A 52 3.27 -18.05 26.10
C HIS A 52 2.35 -16.93 25.59
N ARG A 53 2.82 -15.70 25.69
CA ARG A 53 2.13 -14.53 25.15
C ARG A 53 2.40 -14.42 23.65
N THR A 54 1.33 -14.62 22.87
CA THR A 54 1.31 -14.35 21.43
C THR A 54 0.79 -12.94 21.18
N TYR A 55 1.58 -12.13 20.50
CA TYR A 55 1.20 -10.77 20.08
C TYR A 55 0.52 -10.82 18.71
N PHE A 56 -0.42 -9.91 18.46
CA PHE A 56 -1.01 -9.76 17.13
C PHE A 56 -1.24 -8.30 16.78
N PHE A 57 -1.20 -8.01 15.48
CA PHE A 57 -1.46 -6.71 14.90
C PHE A 57 -2.32 -6.90 13.65
N CYS A 58 -3.52 -6.32 13.65
CA CYS A 58 -4.35 -6.24 12.46
C CYS A 58 -4.65 -4.76 12.18
N GLU A 59 -4.46 -4.34 10.93
CA GLU A 59 -4.91 -3.03 10.45
C GLU A 59 -6.05 -3.20 9.46
N ASN A 60 -6.96 -2.23 9.44
CA ASN A 60 -7.92 -2.04 8.37
C ASN A 60 -8.36 -0.55 8.32
N VAL A 61 -9.09 -0.17 7.27
CA VAL A 61 -9.81 1.11 7.25
C VAL A 61 -10.85 1.16 8.38
N PRO A 62 -11.18 2.33 8.93
CA PRO A 62 -12.25 2.46 9.90
C PRO A 62 -13.56 1.98 9.27
N GLU A 63 -14.17 0.95 9.85
CA GLU A 63 -15.41 0.39 9.32
C GLU A 63 -16.62 1.29 9.63
N VAL A 64 -17.55 1.37 8.67
CA VAL A 64 -18.88 1.96 8.83
C VAL A 64 -19.93 0.83 8.86
N GLY A 65 -20.25 0.34 10.06
CA GLY A 65 -21.10 -0.85 10.29
C GLY A 65 -20.35 -1.91 11.08
N LYS A 66 -21.03 -2.91 11.66
CA LYS A 66 -20.54 -4.19 12.26
C LYS A 66 -19.19 -4.24 13.04
N VAL A 67 -18.62 -3.12 13.46
CA VAL A 67 -17.37 -3.05 14.24
C VAL A 67 -17.43 -3.94 15.48
N SER A 68 -18.58 -4.00 16.15
CA SER A 68 -18.76 -4.84 17.33
C SER A 68 -18.53 -6.33 17.06
N GLU A 69 -18.89 -6.83 15.88
CA GLU A 69 -18.64 -8.22 15.50
C GLU A 69 -17.14 -8.51 15.37
N ILE A 70 -16.39 -7.57 14.79
CA ILE A 70 -14.93 -7.64 14.66
C ILE A 70 -14.27 -7.56 16.03
N GLU A 71 -14.62 -6.55 16.82
CA GLU A 71 -14.09 -6.36 18.17
C GLU A 71 -14.36 -7.56 19.08
N ASN A 72 -15.57 -8.15 19.01
CA ASN A 72 -15.90 -9.37 19.71
C ASN A 72 -15.04 -10.56 19.26
N THR A 73 -14.73 -10.66 17.96
CA THR A 73 -13.92 -11.76 17.43
C THR A 73 -12.44 -11.62 17.81
N PHE A 74 -11.90 -10.41 17.83
CA PHE A 74 -10.55 -10.13 18.33
C PHE A 74 -10.46 -10.14 19.87
N GLY A 75 -11.57 -9.88 20.56
CA GLY A 75 -11.63 -9.68 22.01
C GLY A 75 -11.01 -8.35 22.46
N ILE A 76 -10.94 -7.35 21.57
CA ILE A 76 -10.36 -6.03 21.84
C ILE A 76 -11.02 -4.98 20.95
N SER A 77 -11.18 -3.77 21.51
CA SER A 77 -11.66 -2.61 20.77
C SER A 77 -10.63 -2.08 19.78
N ALA A 78 -11.11 -1.52 18.68
CA ALA A 78 -10.26 -0.91 17.67
C ALA A 78 -9.58 0.36 18.20
N PHE A 79 -8.25 0.41 18.12
CA PHE A 79 -7.50 1.64 18.31
C PHE A 79 -7.50 2.43 16.99
N LYS A 80 -8.24 3.54 16.94
CA LYS A 80 -8.35 4.38 15.74
C LYS A 80 -7.34 5.51 15.79
N VAL A 81 -6.55 5.65 14.74
CA VAL A 81 -5.58 6.75 14.64
C VAL A 81 -5.28 7.09 13.19
N ASP A 82 -5.00 8.36 12.94
CA ASP A 82 -4.61 8.88 11.63
C ASP A 82 -3.08 8.88 11.48
N ALA A 83 -2.58 8.43 10.34
CA ALA A 83 -1.15 8.47 10.03
C ALA A 83 -0.57 9.88 10.12
N LYS A 84 -1.40 10.93 9.98
CA LYS A 84 -0.96 12.31 10.18
C LYS A 84 -0.36 12.53 11.57
N THR A 85 -0.67 11.70 12.56
CA THR A 85 -0.09 11.84 13.89
C THR A 85 1.43 11.64 13.88
N TRP A 86 1.96 10.80 12.98
CA TRP A 86 3.41 10.47 12.90
C TRP A 86 4.04 10.78 11.56
N GLY A 87 3.23 11.00 10.53
CA GLY A 87 3.68 11.09 9.15
C GLY A 87 3.06 12.23 8.36
N PRO A 88 3.44 12.31 7.07
CA PRO A 88 3.14 13.42 6.18
C PRO A 88 1.80 13.26 5.45
N CYS A 89 1.04 12.20 5.73
CA CYS A 89 -0.19 11.87 5.02
C CYS A 89 -1.38 11.68 5.97
N PHE A 90 -2.57 12.10 5.52
CA PHE A 90 -3.84 11.69 6.11
C PHE A 90 -4.09 10.23 5.72
N ARG A 91 -4.27 9.36 6.72
CA ARG A 91 -4.63 7.95 6.52
C ARG A 91 -5.17 7.41 7.84
N GLU A 92 -6.44 7.70 8.11
CA GLU A 92 -7.13 7.14 9.28
C GLU A 92 -7.28 5.62 9.13
N ARG A 93 -6.92 4.90 10.19
CA ARG A 93 -6.96 3.43 10.26
C ARG A 93 -7.43 2.96 11.63
N ALA A 94 -8.03 1.77 11.63
CA ALA A 94 -8.41 1.02 12.81
C ALA A 94 -7.40 -0.11 13.02
N PHE A 95 -6.87 -0.20 14.22
CA PHE A 95 -5.87 -1.19 14.61
C PHE A 95 -6.39 -2.09 15.72
N PHE A 96 -6.15 -3.39 15.60
CA PHE A 96 -6.46 -4.40 16.61
C PHE A 96 -5.14 -5.05 17.05
N PHE A 97 -4.75 -4.83 18.29
CA PHE A 97 -3.51 -5.39 18.86
C PHE A 97 -3.60 -5.53 20.38
N ASN A 98 -2.85 -6.46 20.98
CA ASN A 98 -2.99 -6.84 22.40
C ASN A 98 -1.86 -6.34 23.32
N TRP A 99 -1.43 -5.10 23.11
CA TRP A 99 -0.51 -4.37 24.00
C TRP A 99 -0.99 -2.92 24.13
N GLU A 100 -0.44 -2.18 25.08
CA GLU A 100 -0.75 -0.76 25.25
C GLU A 100 -0.02 0.08 24.19
N PRO A 101 -0.72 0.92 23.42
CA PRO A 101 -0.08 1.77 22.44
C PRO A 101 0.77 2.84 23.12
N ASN A 102 1.88 3.22 22.49
CA ASN A 102 2.56 4.47 22.83
C ASN A 102 1.89 5.60 22.03
N THR A 103 1.08 6.43 22.70
CA THR A 103 0.14 7.34 22.03
C THR A 103 0.67 8.75 21.78
N VAL A 104 1.89 9.08 22.22
CA VAL A 104 2.40 10.46 22.15
C VAL A 104 3.69 10.51 21.33
N PRO A 105 3.64 10.94 20.05
CA PRO A 105 4.86 11.40 19.38
C PRO A 105 5.37 12.67 20.07
N GLU A 106 6.69 12.80 20.19
CA GLU A 106 7.28 14.12 20.46
C GLU A 106 6.91 15.04 19.29
N VAL A 107 6.35 16.21 19.57
CA VAL A 107 5.72 17.10 18.57
C VAL A 107 6.69 17.48 17.44
N ASP A 108 7.99 17.55 17.73
CA ASP A 108 9.04 17.91 16.77
C ASP A 108 9.46 16.76 15.83
N SER A 109 8.98 15.52 16.05
CA SER A 109 9.37 14.35 15.26
C SER A 109 8.43 14.03 14.09
N VAL A 110 7.38 14.81 13.86
CA VAL A 110 6.37 14.52 12.83
C VAL A 110 6.84 15.01 11.46
N ALA A 111 7.06 14.08 10.53
CA ALA A 111 7.47 14.41 9.17
C ALA A 111 6.43 15.32 8.49
N LYS A 112 6.95 16.38 7.86
CA LYS A 112 6.15 17.39 7.14
C LYS A 112 5.81 16.88 5.74
N GLY A 113 4.65 17.26 5.20
CA GLY A 113 4.30 16.91 3.81
C GLY A 113 5.35 17.38 2.80
N THR A 114 5.93 18.55 3.09
CA THR A 114 6.97 19.20 2.29
C THR A 114 8.34 18.50 2.34
N SER A 115 8.66 17.78 3.42
CA SER A 115 9.94 17.04 3.50
C SER A 115 9.97 15.80 2.62
N CYS A 116 8.82 15.42 2.05
CA CYS A 116 8.70 14.25 1.18
C CYS A 116 8.81 14.59 -0.30
N LEU A 117 9.02 15.86 -0.66
CA LEU A 117 9.11 16.33 -2.05
C LEU A 117 10.49 16.94 -2.32
N LYS A 118 11.01 16.75 -3.54
CA LYS A 118 12.33 17.22 -3.98
C LYS A 118 12.23 18.42 -4.92
N ASP A 119 13.36 19.04 -5.26
CA ASP A 119 13.48 20.00 -6.37
C ASP A 119 12.49 21.18 -6.34
N GLY A 120 12.21 21.67 -5.13
CA GLY A 120 11.32 22.79 -4.89
C GLY A 120 9.83 22.47 -4.99
N TRP A 121 9.46 21.21 -5.23
CA TRP A 121 8.08 20.75 -5.20
C TRP A 121 7.49 20.83 -3.78
N LYS A 122 6.23 21.23 -3.69
CA LYS A 122 5.47 21.38 -2.44
C LYS A 122 4.05 20.84 -2.62
N MET A 123 3.34 20.67 -1.50
CA MET A 123 1.89 20.52 -1.54
C MET A 123 1.27 21.80 -2.16
N PRO A 124 0.17 21.71 -2.93
CA PRO A 124 -0.42 22.86 -3.61
C PRO A 124 -0.68 24.06 -2.69
N VAL A 125 -1.26 23.84 -1.50
CA VAL A 125 -1.50 24.92 -0.52
C VAL A 125 -0.19 25.53 -0.01
N ASN A 126 0.87 24.73 0.11
CA ASN A 126 2.17 25.20 0.58
C ASN A 126 2.97 25.92 -0.53
N ALA A 127 2.56 25.76 -1.79
CA ALA A 127 3.10 26.49 -2.94
C ALA A 127 2.42 27.85 -3.08
N THR A 128 1.12 27.95 -2.77
CA THR A 128 0.37 29.22 -2.81
C THR A 128 0.58 30.05 -1.56
N THR A 129 0.46 29.43 -0.38
CA THR A 129 0.37 30.13 0.91
C THR A 129 1.60 29.86 1.78
N ARG A 130 2.28 30.92 2.23
CA ARG A 130 3.47 30.77 3.09
C ARG A 130 3.06 30.38 4.52
N GLY A 131 3.43 29.17 4.96
CA GLY A 131 3.46 28.80 6.38
C GLY A 131 2.40 27.79 6.84
N ILE A 132 1.52 27.33 5.95
CA ILE A 132 0.69 26.15 6.23
C ILE A 132 1.50 24.93 5.84
N ASP A 133 1.66 23.97 6.76
CA ASP A 133 2.24 22.66 6.43
C ASP A 133 1.11 21.68 6.19
N GLU A 134 0.55 21.70 4.97
CA GLU A 134 -0.47 20.74 4.58
C GLU A 134 0.14 19.33 4.44
N LYS A 135 -0.64 18.33 4.85
CA LYS A 135 -0.32 16.91 4.69
C LYS A 135 -0.98 16.35 3.44
N ALA A 136 -0.31 15.41 2.79
CA ALA A 136 -0.85 14.74 1.61
C ALA A 136 -2.15 14.00 1.97
N ARG A 137 -3.11 13.95 1.04
CA ARG A 137 -4.30 13.10 1.20
C ARG A 137 -3.94 11.62 1.13
N THR A 138 -4.86 10.77 1.57
CA THR A 138 -4.69 9.30 1.54
C THR A 138 -4.36 8.82 0.14
N LEU A 139 -3.29 8.03 0.00
CA LEU A 139 -2.98 7.36 -1.26
C LEU A 139 -4.05 6.28 -1.51
N LEU A 140 -4.85 6.45 -2.57
CA LEU A 140 -5.91 5.52 -2.93
C LEU A 140 -5.38 4.42 -3.86
N ALA A 141 -5.70 3.17 -3.56
CA ALA A 141 -5.25 2.02 -4.36
C ALA A 141 -6.18 1.67 -5.54
N SER A 142 -7.41 2.18 -5.56
CA SER A 142 -8.37 1.84 -6.61
C SER A 142 -7.99 2.49 -7.94
N TYR A 143 -8.02 1.73 -9.03
CA TYR A 143 -7.58 2.17 -10.35
C TYR A 143 -8.19 3.51 -10.79
N GLY A 144 -9.50 3.70 -10.58
CA GLY A 144 -10.17 4.96 -10.94
C GLY A 144 -9.78 6.17 -10.10
N ARG A 145 -9.01 6.00 -9.02
CA ARG A 145 -8.59 7.08 -8.11
C ARG A 145 -7.09 7.13 -7.85
N ILE A 146 -6.34 6.18 -8.38
CA ILE A 146 -4.90 6.03 -8.11
C ILE A 146 -4.07 7.21 -8.61
N GLY A 147 -4.54 7.86 -9.66
CA GLY A 147 -4.01 9.09 -10.22
C GLY A 147 -5.01 10.25 -10.12
N ASP A 148 -5.91 10.23 -9.13
CA ASP A 148 -6.93 11.28 -8.98
C ASP A 148 -6.27 12.66 -8.84
N PRO A 149 -6.47 13.54 -9.85
CA PRO A 149 -5.99 14.91 -9.84
C PRO A 149 -6.29 15.63 -8.52
N SER A 150 -7.50 15.47 -7.99
CA SER A 150 -7.96 16.26 -6.85
C SER A 150 -7.22 15.98 -5.54
N THR A 151 -6.44 14.90 -5.47
CA THR A 151 -5.78 14.46 -4.22
C THR A 151 -4.27 14.25 -4.33
N MET A 152 -3.72 14.21 -5.55
CA MET A 152 -2.37 13.68 -5.80
C MET A 152 -1.47 14.61 -6.64
N TYR A 153 -1.62 15.94 -6.52
CA TYR A 153 -0.70 16.91 -7.13
C TYR A 153 0.32 17.47 -6.15
N LYS A 154 1.49 17.76 -6.70
CA LYS A 154 2.50 18.68 -6.18
C LYS A 154 2.53 19.93 -7.06
N ALA A 155 2.94 21.05 -6.46
CA ALA A 155 3.12 22.31 -7.17
C ALA A 155 4.48 22.93 -6.85
N ARG A 156 5.03 23.68 -7.79
CA ARG A 156 6.20 24.54 -7.58
C ARG A 156 6.08 25.83 -8.38
N VAL A 157 6.87 26.83 -8.02
CA VAL A 157 6.96 28.08 -8.78
C VAL A 157 7.65 27.80 -10.10
N LYS A 158 7.09 28.32 -11.21
CA LYS A 158 7.70 28.20 -12.54
C LYS A 158 9.07 28.87 -12.58
N GLU A 159 9.98 28.30 -13.36
CA GLU A 159 11.30 28.88 -13.59
C GLU A 159 11.18 30.30 -14.18
N GLY A 160 11.98 31.24 -13.66
CA GLY A 160 11.99 32.63 -14.09
C GLY A 160 10.95 33.54 -13.42
N VAL A 161 10.05 33.00 -12.58
CA VAL A 161 9.13 33.83 -11.80
C VAL A 161 9.85 34.40 -10.58
N ASP A 162 10.06 35.72 -10.57
CA ASP A 162 10.52 36.44 -9.38
C ASP A 162 9.35 36.73 -8.44
N VAL A 163 9.16 35.82 -7.48
CA VAL A 163 8.09 35.92 -6.48
C VAL A 163 8.20 37.19 -5.64
N ALA A 164 9.42 37.68 -5.38
CA ALA A 164 9.63 38.81 -4.47
C ALA A 164 9.24 40.15 -5.11
N SER A 165 9.41 40.29 -6.43
CA SER A 165 8.99 41.50 -7.15
C SER A 165 7.51 41.46 -7.57
N LYS A 166 6.96 40.27 -7.84
CA LYS A 166 5.58 40.13 -8.33
C LYS A 166 4.52 40.08 -7.23
N TYR A 167 4.84 39.54 -6.06
CA TYR A 167 3.88 39.34 -4.97
C TYR A 167 4.33 40.04 -3.69
N ALA A 168 3.38 40.72 -3.02
CA ALA A 168 3.64 41.31 -1.72
C ALA A 168 4.04 40.21 -0.70
N PRO A 169 4.88 40.52 0.31
CA PRO A 169 5.22 39.55 1.35
C PRO A 169 3.97 38.96 2.01
N GLY A 170 3.81 37.64 1.90
CA GLY A 170 2.66 36.92 2.46
C GLY A 170 1.44 36.81 1.55
N ALA A 171 1.45 37.43 0.37
CA ALA A 171 0.41 37.22 -0.65
C ALA A 171 0.52 35.82 -1.27
N ASP A 172 -0.62 35.27 -1.68
CA ASP A 172 -0.68 34.00 -2.38
C ASP A 172 -0.08 34.12 -3.79
N ILE A 173 0.67 33.10 -4.20
CA ILE A 173 1.18 32.99 -5.58
C ILE A 173 0.03 32.61 -6.51
N GLY A 174 -0.12 33.35 -7.62
CA GLY A 174 -1.15 33.09 -8.62
C GLY A 174 -0.94 31.74 -9.31
N ALA A 175 -2.04 31.03 -9.62
CA ALA A 175 -1.98 29.70 -10.24
C ALA A 175 -1.28 29.72 -11.61
N GLU A 176 -1.30 30.86 -12.30
CA GLU A 176 -0.60 31.08 -13.58
C GLU A 176 0.93 31.00 -13.46
N ASP A 177 1.48 31.20 -12.27
CA ASP A 177 2.91 31.16 -11.98
C ASP A 177 3.36 29.84 -11.35
N LEU A 178 2.43 28.90 -11.19
CA LEU A 178 2.69 27.58 -10.63
C LEU A 178 2.73 26.53 -11.73
N GLU A 179 3.70 25.63 -11.61
CA GLU A 179 3.76 24.36 -12.31
C GLU A 179 3.12 23.28 -11.42
N TYR A 180 2.24 22.47 -11.98
CA TYR A 180 1.59 21.36 -11.28
C TYR A 180 2.02 20.04 -11.90
N ASN A 181 2.27 19.03 -11.06
CA ASN A 181 2.59 17.68 -11.50
C ASN A 181 2.02 16.65 -10.51
N LEU A 182 1.75 15.42 -10.97
CA LEU A 182 1.30 14.35 -10.08
C LEU A 182 2.44 13.89 -9.17
N PHE A 183 2.10 13.34 -8.01
CA PHE A 183 3.08 12.61 -7.20
C PHE A 183 3.63 11.42 -7.98
N GLU A 184 4.95 11.38 -8.10
CA GLU A 184 5.69 10.25 -8.63
C GLU A 184 5.71 9.10 -7.62
N THR A 185 6.14 7.92 -8.07
CA THR A 185 6.26 6.74 -7.18
C THR A 185 7.18 7.02 -6.00
N GLY A 186 8.34 7.66 -6.24
CA GLY A 186 9.27 8.05 -5.18
C GLY A 186 8.69 9.06 -4.17
N ASP A 187 7.81 9.97 -4.60
CA ASP A 187 7.10 10.87 -3.68
C ASP A 187 6.17 10.07 -2.77
N ARG A 188 5.43 9.12 -3.34
CA ARG A 188 4.48 8.26 -2.61
C ARG A 188 5.17 7.33 -1.62
N GLU A 189 6.32 6.77 -1.98
CA GLU A 189 7.16 5.99 -1.08
C GLU A 189 7.58 6.81 0.14
N ARG A 190 8.11 8.02 -0.08
CA ARG A 190 8.47 8.94 1.01
C ARG A 190 7.28 9.31 1.89
N LEU A 191 6.11 9.56 1.28
CA LEU A 191 4.87 9.85 2.02
C LEU A 191 4.42 8.68 2.90
N MET A 192 4.72 7.45 2.49
CA MET A 192 4.45 6.22 3.26
C MET A 192 5.57 5.87 4.25
N GLY A 193 6.65 6.65 4.30
CA GLY A 193 7.85 6.40 5.11
C GLY A 193 8.71 5.23 4.61
N LEU A 194 8.62 4.91 3.32
CA LEU A 194 9.44 3.90 2.65
C LEU A 194 10.70 4.54 2.04
N PRO A 195 11.82 3.80 1.96
CA PRO A 195 12.96 4.21 1.16
C PRO A 195 12.58 4.40 -0.32
N GLU A 196 13.26 5.33 -1.00
CA GLU A 196 13.06 5.54 -2.43
C GLU A 196 13.52 4.33 -3.25
N GLY A 197 12.67 3.91 -4.18
CA GLY A 197 12.84 2.70 -4.98
C GLY A 197 12.38 1.41 -4.29
N TYR A 198 11.77 1.47 -3.09
CA TYR A 198 11.34 0.28 -2.36
C TYR A 198 10.27 -0.54 -3.10
N VAL A 199 9.28 0.13 -3.68
CA VAL A 199 8.23 -0.46 -4.53
C VAL A 199 8.54 -0.26 -6.00
N GLU A 200 9.06 0.92 -6.38
CA GLU A 200 9.30 1.28 -7.76
C GLU A 200 10.27 0.32 -8.45
N LYS A 201 11.44 0.04 -7.85
CA LYS A 201 12.47 -0.80 -8.49
C LYS A 201 11.99 -2.23 -8.73
N PRO A 202 11.42 -2.95 -7.74
CA PRO A 202 10.89 -4.30 -7.99
C PRO A 202 9.79 -4.34 -9.05
N VAL A 203 8.95 -3.31 -9.14
CA VAL A 203 7.89 -3.24 -10.16
C VAL A 203 8.50 -2.97 -11.55
N ILE A 204 9.44 -2.04 -11.67
CA ILE A 204 10.17 -1.80 -12.93
C ILE A 204 10.90 -3.07 -13.38
N ASP A 205 11.56 -3.77 -12.46
CA ASP A 205 12.26 -5.03 -12.74
C ASP A 205 11.29 -6.11 -13.20
N LEU A 206 10.12 -6.23 -12.56
CA LEU A 206 9.05 -7.15 -12.98
C LEU A 206 8.60 -6.86 -14.41
N PHE A 207 8.23 -5.62 -14.71
CA PHE A 207 7.77 -5.22 -16.05
C PHE A 207 8.88 -5.37 -17.09
N SER A 208 10.13 -5.05 -16.75
CA SER A 208 11.29 -5.20 -17.63
C SER A 208 11.59 -6.66 -17.94
N ASN A 209 11.51 -7.54 -16.93
CA ASN A 209 11.73 -8.97 -17.10
C ASN A 209 10.59 -9.62 -17.90
N ILE A 210 9.34 -9.21 -17.65
CA ILE A 210 8.22 -9.65 -18.50
C ILE A 210 8.44 -9.13 -19.93
N LYS A 211 8.68 -7.82 -20.14
CA LYS A 211 8.96 -7.26 -21.48
C LYS A 211 10.06 -8.04 -22.21
N ARG A 212 11.15 -8.38 -21.51
CA ARG A 212 12.25 -9.19 -22.06
C ARG A 212 11.79 -10.60 -22.41
N ALA A 213 11.10 -11.30 -21.50
CA ALA A 213 10.60 -12.65 -21.73
C ALA A 213 9.63 -12.71 -22.92
N LEU A 214 8.80 -11.68 -23.09
CA LEU A 214 7.86 -11.56 -24.19
C LEU A 214 8.52 -11.21 -25.52
N LEU A 215 9.72 -10.63 -25.48
CA LEU A 215 10.49 -10.25 -26.65
C LEU A 215 11.46 -11.32 -27.13
N VAL A 216 11.63 -12.44 -26.42
CA VAL A 216 12.56 -13.52 -26.80
C VAL A 216 11.76 -14.76 -27.22
N ALA A 217 12.04 -15.28 -28.42
CA ALA A 217 11.51 -16.53 -28.94
C ALA A 217 12.19 -17.73 -28.27
N THR A 218 11.64 -18.92 -28.46
CA THR A 218 12.13 -20.17 -27.82
C THR A 218 13.57 -20.55 -28.22
N ASP A 219 14.06 -20.02 -29.34
CA ASP A 219 15.42 -20.21 -29.84
C ASP A 219 16.40 -19.10 -29.42
N GLY A 220 15.94 -18.15 -28.60
CA GLY A 220 16.74 -17.00 -28.15
C GLY A 220 16.75 -15.81 -29.11
N THR A 221 16.13 -15.90 -30.30
CA THR A 221 15.98 -14.75 -31.20
C THR A 221 14.98 -13.76 -30.63
N LYS A 222 15.12 -12.45 -30.90
CA LYS A 222 14.09 -11.52 -30.46
C LYS A 222 12.91 -11.56 -31.43
N TRP A 223 11.69 -11.56 -30.92
CA TRP A 223 10.47 -11.45 -31.74
C TRP A 223 10.48 -10.20 -32.63
N CYS A 224 11.17 -9.13 -32.22
CA CYS A 224 11.33 -7.93 -33.05
C CYS A 224 12.18 -8.13 -34.30
N ASP A 225 13.01 -9.16 -34.32
CA ASP A 225 13.89 -9.45 -35.45
C ASP A 225 13.21 -10.41 -36.44
N THR A 226 12.14 -11.11 -36.01
CA THR A 226 11.48 -12.19 -36.77
C THR A 226 10.02 -11.90 -37.14
N VAL A 227 9.29 -11.15 -36.32
CA VAL A 227 7.85 -10.88 -36.50
C VAL A 227 7.60 -9.38 -36.63
N HIS A 228 7.07 -8.97 -37.78
CA HIS A 228 6.72 -7.58 -38.05
C HIS A 228 5.72 -7.02 -37.00
N PRO A 229 5.91 -5.81 -36.45
CA PRO A 229 5.10 -5.25 -35.35
C PRO A 229 3.59 -5.21 -35.59
N ARG A 230 3.18 -5.06 -36.86
CA ARG A 230 1.77 -5.15 -37.28
C ARG A 230 1.05 -6.42 -36.81
N TYR A 231 1.78 -7.49 -36.52
CA TYR A 231 1.24 -8.76 -36.03
C TYR A 231 1.21 -8.89 -34.51
N TRP A 232 1.83 -7.97 -33.76
CA TRP A 232 1.89 -8.08 -32.30
C TRP A 232 0.55 -7.75 -31.64
N GLY A 233 -0.25 -6.88 -32.25
CA GLY A 233 -1.59 -6.51 -31.78
C GLY A 233 -2.69 -7.52 -32.11
N LEU A 234 -2.42 -8.54 -32.94
CA LEU A 234 -3.43 -9.52 -33.39
C LEU A 234 -3.68 -10.65 -32.38
N GLY A 235 -3.42 -10.41 -31.10
CA GLY A 235 -3.61 -11.42 -30.07
C GLY A 235 -2.49 -12.45 -30.05
N LEU A 236 -1.23 -12.00 -30.00
CA LEU A 236 -0.22 -12.73 -29.24
C LEU A 236 -0.71 -12.75 -27.77
N SER A 237 -1.72 -13.58 -27.50
CA SER A 237 -2.12 -13.96 -26.16
C SER A 237 -0.95 -14.79 -25.64
N LEU A 238 -0.22 -14.21 -24.71
CA LEU A 238 1.01 -14.79 -24.17
C LEU A 238 0.66 -15.88 -23.15
N GLY A 239 -0.04 -16.90 -23.64
CA GLY A 239 -0.64 -17.95 -22.86
C GLY A 239 -1.83 -17.45 -22.02
N PRO A 240 -2.25 -18.21 -21.00
CA PRO A 240 -3.29 -17.82 -20.03
C PRO A 240 -2.86 -16.64 -19.13
N GLY A 241 -1.76 -15.97 -19.45
CA GLY A 241 -1.22 -14.85 -18.70
C GLY A 241 -2.12 -13.62 -18.83
N ARG A 242 -2.50 -13.04 -17.70
CA ARG A 242 -3.33 -11.83 -17.58
C ARG A 242 -2.55 -10.55 -17.93
N TYR A 243 -1.79 -10.60 -19.02
CA TYR A 243 -0.95 -9.52 -19.51
C TYR A 243 -1.65 -8.86 -20.69
N LYS A 244 -1.63 -7.54 -20.76
CA LYS A 244 -2.07 -6.79 -21.94
C LYS A 244 -0.91 -6.03 -22.55
N ILE A 245 -0.77 -6.13 -23.86
CA ILE A 245 0.21 -5.39 -24.64
C ILE A 245 -0.55 -4.39 -25.49
N ASN A 246 -0.22 -3.11 -25.35
CA ASN A 246 -0.67 -2.06 -26.25
C ASN A 246 0.51 -1.56 -27.08
N MET A 247 0.45 -1.76 -28.39
CA MET A 247 1.43 -1.20 -29.32
C MET A 247 1.30 0.32 -29.37
N LEU A 248 2.41 1.03 -29.33
CA LEU A 248 2.44 2.46 -29.61
C LEU A 248 2.37 2.66 -31.13
N ARG A 249 1.48 3.54 -31.60
CA ARG A 249 1.06 3.59 -33.02
C ARG A 249 2.19 3.90 -34.02
N ASP A 250 3.35 4.38 -33.57
CA ASP A 250 4.44 4.82 -34.44
C ASP A 250 5.83 4.39 -33.94
N SER A 251 5.90 3.38 -33.07
CA SER A 251 7.18 2.83 -32.60
C SER A 251 7.17 1.31 -32.51
N TYR A 252 8.37 0.71 -32.51
CA TYR A 252 8.58 -0.70 -32.20
C TYR A 252 8.47 -0.98 -30.69
N ASP A 253 7.87 -0.05 -29.93
CA ASP A 253 7.65 -0.18 -28.50
C ASP A 253 6.19 -0.54 -28.19
N PHE A 254 6.05 -1.26 -27.08
CA PHE A 254 4.75 -1.57 -26.51
C PHE A 254 4.70 -1.22 -25.03
N VAL A 255 3.49 -0.87 -24.60
CA VAL A 255 3.15 -0.69 -23.20
C VAL A 255 2.60 -2.02 -22.68
N LEU A 256 3.33 -2.61 -21.74
CA LEU A 256 2.85 -3.76 -20.98
C LEU A 256 1.93 -3.26 -19.86
N GLY A 257 0.83 -3.97 -19.66
CA GLY A 257 -0.03 -3.82 -18.50
C GLY A 257 -0.34 -5.17 -17.87
N ILE A 258 -0.52 -5.19 -16.55
CA ILE A 258 -0.89 -6.39 -15.79
C ILE A 258 -2.36 -6.26 -15.36
N GLU A 259 -3.17 -7.25 -15.70
CA GLU A 259 -4.58 -7.28 -15.36
C GLU A 259 -4.82 -7.86 -13.95
N GLU A 260 -5.50 -7.09 -13.11
CA GLU A 260 -5.85 -7.49 -11.75
C GLU A 260 -6.96 -8.56 -11.74
N LYS A 261 -6.80 -9.55 -10.86
CA LYS A 261 -7.77 -10.62 -10.66
C LYS A 261 -9.11 -10.03 -10.23
N ASN A 262 -10.16 -10.34 -11.00
CA ASN A 262 -11.56 -10.02 -10.76
C ASN A 262 -12.04 -8.61 -11.16
N SER A 263 -11.15 -7.65 -11.43
CA SER A 263 -11.55 -6.29 -11.83
C SER A 263 -11.44 -6.05 -13.34
N GLY A 264 -10.59 -6.82 -14.04
CA GLY A 264 -10.27 -6.57 -15.45
C GLY A 264 -9.45 -5.31 -15.69
N GLN A 265 -9.05 -4.62 -14.61
CA GLN A 265 -8.25 -3.39 -14.65
C GLN A 265 -6.82 -3.71 -15.00
N VAL A 266 -6.21 -2.86 -15.82
CA VAL A 266 -4.90 -3.11 -16.43
C VAL A 266 -3.96 -2.03 -15.93
N PHE A 267 -3.05 -2.41 -15.05
CA PHE A 267 -2.08 -1.49 -14.46
C PHE A 267 -0.82 -1.43 -15.31
N LYS A 268 -0.39 -0.23 -15.66
CA LYS A 268 1.00 0.03 -16.06
C LYS A 268 1.94 -0.13 -14.86
N ASP A 269 3.24 -0.08 -15.10
CA ASP A 269 4.28 -0.18 -14.06
C ASP A 269 4.06 0.81 -12.91
N TYR A 270 4.01 2.12 -13.20
CA TYR A 270 3.82 3.14 -12.17
C TYR A 270 2.45 3.02 -11.48
N GLU A 271 1.40 2.63 -12.21
CA GLU A 271 0.05 2.43 -11.64
C GLU A 271 0.04 1.23 -10.70
N LEU A 272 0.74 0.13 -11.03
CA LEU A 272 0.85 -1.02 -10.15
C LEU A 272 1.64 -0.67 -8.88
N ALA A 273 2.73 0.10 -9.01
CA ALA A 273 3.49 0.57 -7.87
C ALA A 273 2.63 1.44 -6.95
N TRP A 274 1.86 2.37 -7.52
CA TRP A 274 0.92 3.19 -6.77
C TRP A 274 -0.18 2.37 -6.09
N HIS A 275 -0.58 1.25 -6.69
CA HIS A 275 -1.65 0.39 -6.19
C HIS A 275 -1.16 -0.33 -4.93
N PHE A 276 0.07 -0.87 -5.00
CA PHE A 276 0.74 -1.46 -3.84
C PHE A 276 0.98 -0.44 -2.72
N LEU A 277 1.41 0.78 -3.03
CA LEU A 277 1.57 1.85 -2.04
C LEU A 277 0.25 2.26 -1.38
N GLY A 278 -0.84 2.33 -2.16
CA GLY A 278 -2.17 2.59 -1.62
C GLY A 278 -2.62 1.52 -0.63
N ASN A 279 -2.34 0.24 -0.93
CA ASN A 279 -2.67 -0.90 -0.07
C ASN A 279 -1.71 -1.09 1.12
N GLY A 280 -0.46 -0.63 1.02
CA GLY A 280 0.56 -0.81 2.05
C GLY A 280 0.31 -0.02 3.33
N PHE A 281 0.94 -0.45 4.43
CA PHE A 281 0.88 0.29 5.69
C PHE A 281 1.66 1.60 5.64
N SER A 282 1.22 2.59 6.42
CA SER A 282 2.07 3.76 6.74
C SER A 282 3.17 3.33 7.70
N VAL A 283 4.43 3.37 7.26
CA VAL A 283 5.58 2.93 8.06
C VAL A 283 5.71 3.72 9.37
N PRO A 284 5.60 5.07 9.40
CA PRO A 284 5.71 5.83 10.64
C PRO A 284 4.64 5.43 11.67
N GLN A 285 3.42 5.16 11.19
CA GLN A 285 2.30 4.75 12.02
C GLN A 285 2.52 3.34 12.60
N VAL A 286 2.93 2.37 11.77
CA VAL A 286 3.22 1.01 12.23
C VAL A 286 4.42 0.98 13.17
N GLN A 287 5.47 1.74 12.87
CA GLN A 287 6.65 1.85 13.72
C GLN A 287 6.26 2.37 15.11
N ALA A 288 5.48 3.45 15.19
CA ALA A 288 5.02 4.01 16.46
C ALA A 288 4.26 2.99 17.32
N LEU A 289 3.38 2.20 16.68
CA LEU A 289 2.59 1.18 17.36
C LEU A 289 3.41 -0.04 17.78
N LEU A 290 4.49 -0.37 17.07
CA LEU A 290 5.33 -1.54 17.37
C LEU A 290 6.48 -1.23 18.35
N ILE A 291 6.86 0.03 18.57
CA ILE A 291 7.93 0.42 19.50
C ILE A 291 7.81 -0.23 20.89
N PRO A 292 6.63 -0.27 21.55
CA PRO A 292 6.49 -0.90 22.86
C PRO A 292 6.94 -2.36 22.93
N LEU A 293 6.92 -3.07 21.79
CA LEU A 293 7.31 -4.47 21.72
C LEU A 293 8.83 -4.67 21.63
N GLN A 294 9.61 -3.61 21.37
CA GLN A 294 11.07 -3.74 21.27
C GLN A 294 11.68 -4.30 22.55
N ASP A 295 11.28 -3.77 23.71
CA ASP A 295 11.82 -4.22 25.00
C ASP A 295 11.33 -5.63 25.38
N VAL A 296 10.12 -5.99 24.95
CA VAL A 296 9.59 -7.34 25.10
C VAL A 296 10.47 -8.34 24.36
N PHE A 297 10.77 -8.07 23.09
CA PHE A 297 11.53 -9.01 22.27
C PHE A 297 13.05 -8.98 22.52
N LYS A 298 13.61 -7.85 22.97
CA LYS A 298 15.02 -7.77 23.40
C LYS A 298 15.32 -8.64 24.62
N LYS A 299 14.36 -8.79 25.52
CA LYS A 299 14.52 -9.53 26.79
C LYS A 299 14.12 -11.00 26.71
N ARG A 300 13.57 -11.45 25.59
CA ARG A 300 13.03 -12.81 25.45
C ARG A 300 14.14 -13.81 25.14
N ASP A 301 14.18 -14.91 25.90
CA ASP A 301 14.99 -16.08 25.58
C ASP A 301 14.24 -16.95 24.57
N TYR A 302 14.92 -17.34 23.49
CA TYR A 302 14.39 -18.20 22.44
C TYR A 302 14.93 -19.65 22.54
N ALA A 303 15.62 -20.00 23.62
CA ALA A 303 15.99 -21.38 23.91
C ALA A 303 14.75 -22.28 23.97
N GLY A 304 14.77 -23.41 23.25
CA GLY A 304 13.68 -24.40 23.21
C GLY A 304 12.68 -24.26 22.05
N TYR A 305 12.80 -23.26 21.18
CA TYR A 305 12.03 -23.23 19.93
C TYR A 305 12.53 -24.33 18.98
N THR A 306 11.61 -25.17 18.52
CA THR A 306 11.91 -26.27 17.60
C THR A 306 11.80 -25.83 16.13
N LYS A 307 12.61 -26.44 15.26
CA LYS A 307 12.51 -26.31 13.80
C LYS A 307 11.53 -27.31 13.18
N GLU A 308 10.90 -28.16 13.99
CA GLU A 308 9.97 -29.16 13.47
C GLU A 308 8.77 -28.50 12.78
N PRO A 309 8.46 -28.88 11.53
CA PRO A 309 7.32 -28.33 10.82
C PRO A 309 6.01 -28.75 11.51
N PHE A 310 5.16 -27.77 11.81
CA PHE A 310 3.84 -28.03 12.36
C PHE A 310 2.85 -28.36 11.23
N TYR A 311 2.36 -29.59 11.22
CA TYR A 311 1.26 -30.00 10.37
C TYR A 311 -0.03 -29.55 11.03
N TRP A 312 -0.62 -28.49 10.49
CA TRP A 312 -1.98 -28.10 10.83
C TRP A 312 -2.89 -29.28 10.52
N ASP A 313 -3.65 -29.76 11.51
CA ASP A 313 -4.76 -30.66 11.24
C ASP A 313 -5.55 -30.06 10.08
N SER A 314 -5.79 -30.87 9.04
CA SER A 314 -6.58 -30.51 7.88
C SER A 314 -8.04 -30.34 8.30
N ASP A 315 -8.33 -29.35 9.13
CA ASP A 315 -9.66 -28.80 9.26
C ASP A 315 -10.06 -28.39 7.85
N ALA A 316 -11.10 -29.04 7.33
CA ALA A 316 -11.71 -28.88 6.01
C ALA A 316 -12.17 -27.44 5.65
N SER A 317 -11.76 -26.44 6.43
CA SER A 317 -11.99 -25.01 6.21
C SER A 317 -10.94 -24.34 5.34
N PHE A 318 -9.74 -24.93 5.15
CA PHE A 318 -8.72 -24.41 4.23
C PHE A 318 -8.62 -25.18 2.89
N SER A 319 -9.21 -26.37 2.79
CA SER A 319 -9.28 -27.13 1.53
C SER A 319 -10.06 -26.40 0.44
N TYR A 320 -10.94 -25.45 0.79
CA TYR A 320 -11.64 -24.60 -0.18
C TYR A 320 -10.70 -23.60 -0.88
N LEU A 321 -9.62 -23.16 -0.22
CA LEU A 321 -8.63 -22.26 -0.82
C LEU A 321 -7.65 -23.00 -1.74
N ALA A 322 -7.38 -24.28 -1.48
CA ALA A 322 -6.58 -25.12 -2.37
C ALA A 322 -7.35 -25.55 -3.64
N SER A 323 -8.69 -25.60 -3.61
CA SER A 323 -9.53 -25.88 -4.77
C SER A 323 -9.83 -24.66 -5.66
N LEU A 324 -9.24 -23.49 -5.37
CA LEU A 324 -9.37 -22.25 -6.15
C LEU A 324 -8.15 -21.94 -7.05
N ASN A 325 -7.23 -22.91 -7.19
CA ASN A 325 -6.16 -22.90 -8.20
C ASN A 325 -6.52 -23.79 -9.38
#